data_AF-A0A520BD48-F1
#
_entry.id   AF-A0A520BD48-F1
#
_cell.length_a   1.000
_cell.length_b   1.000
_cell.length_c   1.000
_cell.angle_alpha   90.00
_cell.angle_beta   90.00
_cell.angle_gamma   90.00
#
_symmetry.space_group_name_H-M   'P 1'
#
loop_
_entity.id
_entity.type
_entity.pdbx_description
1 polymer ?
#
loop_
_entity_poly.entity_id
_entity_poly.type
_entity_poly.pdbx_seq_one_letter_code
_entity_poly.pdbx_strand_id
1 'polypeptide(L)' 'THDLSLSELENIHQEKVANYHFDIQIENGEMNFDYKLKHGPCTIFNAAILLKEIGLSAT' A
#
# COMPACT_ATOMS: atom_id res chain seq x y z
N THR A 1 6.28 4.12 -2.83
CA THR A 1 6.78 4.96 -1.72
C THR A 1 5.93 4.68 -0.49
N HIS A 2 6.48 4.84 0.73
CA HIS A 2 5.70 4.76 1.96
C HIS A 2 4.98 6.07 2.31
N ASP A 3 5.36 7.16 1.66
CA ASP A 3 4.68 8.44 1.77
C ASP A 3 3.44 8.45 0.86
N LEU A 4 2.26 8.24 1.45
CA LEU A 4 1.00 8.23 0.73
C LEU A 4 0.61 9.62 0.21
N SER A 5 1.13 10.71 0.77
CA SER A 5 0.79 12.06 0.31
C SER A 5 1.24 12.30 -1.14
N LEU A 6 2.32 11.61 -1.57
CA LEU A 6 2.79 11.66 -2.96
C LEU A 6 1.78 11.09 -3.96
N SER A 7 0.83 10.26 -3.52
CA SER A 7 -0.21 9.78 -4.42
C SER A 7 -1.11 10.90 -4.96
N GLU A 8 -1.22 12.02 -4.23
CA GLU A 8 -2.00 13.18 -4.67
C GLU A 8 -1.40 13.87 -5.91
N LEU A 9 -0.11 13.62 -6.21
CA LEU A 9 0.56 14.18 -7.39
C LEU A 9 -0.09 13.73 -8.71
N GLU A 10 -0.68 12.54 -8.76
CA GLU A 10 -1.45 12.07 -9.92
C GLU A 10 -2.62 13.02 -10.24
N ASN A 11 -3.28 13.58 -9.22
CA ASN A 11 -4.37 14.53 -9.42
C ASN A 11 -3.90 15.86 -10.02
N ILE A 12 -2.65 16.26 -9.74
CA ILE A 12 -2.04 17.51 -10.22
C ILE A 12 -1.45 17.31 -11.63
N HIS A 13 -0.96 16.10 -11.93
CA HIS A 13 -0.21 15.78 -13.14
C HIS A 13 -0.77 14.54 -13.87
N GLN A 14 -2.09 14.51 -14.12
CA GLN A 14 -2.82 13.36 -14.66
C GLN A 14 -2.25 12.76 -15.97
N GLU A 15 -1.57 13.56 -16.79
CA GLU A 15 -1.00 13.09 -18.07
C GLU A 15 0.43 12.54 -17.96
N LYS A 16 1.09 12.75 -16.82
CA LYS A 16 2.53 12.44 -16.63
C LYS A 16 2.81 11.53 -15.44
N VAL A 17 1.88 11.48 -14.49
CA VAL A 17 1.99 10.72 -13.25
C VAL A 17 0.81 9.78 -13.19
N ALA A 18 1.10 8.52 -12.90
CA ALA A 18 0.09 7.51 -12.64
C ALA A 18 0.51 6.73 -11.39
N ASN A 19 -0.44 6.45 -10.51
CA ASN A 19 -0.16 5.65 -9.32
C ASN A 19 -0.30 4.16 -9.62
N TYR A 20 0.59 3.39 -9.03
CA TYR A 20 0.50 1.94 -8.99
C TYR A 20 0.95 1.42 -7.65
N HIS A 21 0.40 0.28 -7.25
CA HIS A 21 0.78 -0.39 -6.01
C HIS A 21 0.78 -1.91 -6.17
N PHE A 22 1.43 -2.57 -5.22
CA PHE A 22 1.24 -3.99 -4.95
C PHE A 22 0.29 -4.13 -3.79
N ASP A 23 -0.56 -5.14 -3.87
CA ASP A 23 -1.56 -5.42 -2.85
C ASP A 23 -1.11 -6.59 -1.98
N ILE A 24 -1.60 -6.61 -0.75
CA ILE A 24 -1.26 -7.62 0.26
C ILE A 24 -2.57 -8.11 0.85
N GLN A 25 -2.78 -9.42 0.79
CA GLN A 25 -3.96 -10.07 1.35
C GLN A 25 -3.53 -10.81 2.62
N ILE A 26 -4.32 -10.68 3.68
CA ILE A 26 -4.08 -11.39 4.94
C ILE A 26 -5.20 -12.40 5.08
N GLU A 27 -4.84 -13.68 4.97
CA GLU A 27 -5.76 -14.80 5.10
C GLU A 27 -5.24 -15.73 6.19
N ASN A 28 -6.05 -16.01 7.20
CA ASN A 28 -5.68 -16.88 8.34
C ASN A 28 -4.39 -16.49 9.08
N GLY A 29 -4.03 -15.20 9.10
CA GLY A 29 -2.80 -14.70 9.71
C GLY A 29 -1.55 -14.89 8.84
N GLU A 30 -1.71 -15.43 7.63
CA GLU A 30 -0.64 -15.49 6.63
C GLU A 30 -0.77 -14.35 5.63
N MET A 31 0.39 -13.82 5.24
CA MET A 31 0.49 -12.69 4.35
C MET A 31 0.77 -13.17 2.93
N ASN A 32 -0.18 -12.92 2.03
CA ASN A 32 -0.13 -13.33 0.64
C ASN A 32 0.09 -12.14 -0.27
N PHE A 33 1.17 -12.22 -1.06
CA PHE A 33 1.51 -11.25 -2.09
C PHE A 33 1.18 -11.86 -3.44
N ASP A 34 0.33 -11.21 -4.23
CA ASP A 34 0.03 -11.66 -5.59
C ASP A 34 1.10 -11.24 -6.61
N TYR A 35 2.03 -10.35 -6.19
CA TYR A 35 3.09 -9.75 -7.01
C TYR A 35 2.57 -9.08 -8.28
N LYS A 36 1.30 -8.62 -8.28
CA LYS A 36 0.68 -7.95 -9.43
C LYS A 36 0.69 -6.44 -9.22
N LEU A 37 1.12 -5.73 -10.26
CA LEU A 37 1.02 -4.29 -10.30
C LEU A 37 -0.44 -3.89 -10.54
N LYS A 38 -1.03 -3.13 -9.62
CA LYS A 38 -2.42 -2.66 -9.70
C LYS A 38 -2.43 -1.15 -9.85
N HIS A 39 -3.36 -0.64 -10.66
CA HIS A 39 -3.52 0.79 -10.91
C HIS A 39 -4.11 1.50 -9.69
N GLY A 40 -3.69 2.74 -9.49
CA GLY A 40 -4.14 3.63 -8.43
C GLY A 40 -3.26 3.58 -7.18
N PRO A 41 -3.52 4.48 -6.21
CA PRO A 41 -2.79 4.52 -4.96
C PRO A 41 -3.11 3.31 -4.09
N CYS A 42 -2.21 2.98 -3.17
CA CYS A 42 -2.46 1.98 -2.16
C CYS A 42 -3.57 2.47 -1.21
N THR A 43 -4.66 1.72 -1.08
CA THR A 43 -5.83 2.08 -0.28
C THR A 43 -5.79 1.54 1.15
N ILE A 44 -4.89 0.60 1.42
CA ILE A 44 -4.84 -0.14 2.67
C ILE A 44 -3.47 0.04 3.31
N PHE A 45 -3.44 0.61 4.52
CA PHE A 45 -2.21 0.73 5.31
C PHE A 45 -1.86 -0.62 5.97
N ASN A 46 -1.66 -1.66 5.14
CA ASN A 46 -1.31 -3.01 5.57
C ASN A 46 0.00 -3.06 6.37
N ALA A 47 0.83 -2.01 6.28
CA ALA A 47 2.01 -1.84 7.14
C ALA A 47 1.65 -1.76 8.63
N ALA A 48 0.51 -1.17 9.02
CA ALA A 48 0.10 -1.17 10.43
C ALA A 48 -0.27 -2.57 10.93
N ILE A 49 -0.88 -3.39 10.06
CA ILE A 49 -1.18 -4.80 10.39
C ILE A 49 0.13 -5.60 10.45
N LEU A 50 1.04 -5.39 9.49
CA LEU A 50 2.36 -6.02 9.49
C LEU A 50 3.18 -5.65 10.73
N LEU A 51 3.19 -4.38 11.14
CA LEU A 51 3.80 -3.88 12.37
C LEU A 51 3.20 -4.55 13.61
N LYS A 52 1.88 -4.72 13.64
CA LYS A 52 1.18 -5.43 14.72
C LYS A 52 1.56 -6.92 14.79
N GLU A 53 1.64 -7.61 13.65
CA GLU A 53 2.00 -9.03 13.58
C GLU A 53 3.48 -9.31 13.94
N ILE A 54 4.40 -8.38 13.65
CA ILE A 54 5.80 -8.49 14.08
C ILE A 54 6.05 -7.99 15.52
N GLY A 55 4.99 -7.67 16.26
CA GLY A 55 5.06 -7.27 17.67
C GLY A 55 5.48 -5.82 17.91
N LEU A 56 5.53 -4.99 16.87
CA LEU A 56 5.83 -3.56 16.94
C LEU A 56 4.51 -2.78 16.88
N SER A 57 3.77 -2.73 17.99
CA SER A 57 2.60 -1.86 18.09
C SER A 57 3.06 -0.40 18.13
N ALA A 58 2.69 0.40 17.12
CA ALA A 58 2.74 1.85 17.22
C ALA A 58 1.62 2.29 18.18
N THR A 59 1.99 2.66 19.42
CA THR A 59 1.14 3.39 20.35
C THR A 59 0.81 4.78 19.86
#